data_AF-A0A142YB29-F1
#
_entry.id   AF-A0A142YB29-F1
#
_cell.length_a   1.000
_cell.length_b   1.000
_cell.length_c   1.000
_cell.angle_alpha   90.00
_cell.angle_beta   90.00
_cell.angle_gamma   90.00
#
_symmetry.space_group_name_H-M   'P 1'
#
loop_
_entity.id
_entity.type
_entity.pdbx_description
1 polymer ?
#
loop_
_entity_poly.entity_id
_entity_poly.type
_entity_poly.pdbx_seq_one_letter_code
_entity_poly.pdbx_strand_id
1 'polypeptide(L)'
;MMGETRRRGPFRREPGRGAGNSWGFLTTAFSWVLVVGLHPSFATAQAPEPASTPVPAADEAAPTAESPDDAAKQGEVQPLSLRYRFGERYTETPDPTRPEWMTQYQVGVREKIKVAREKPQGAPDRAETTLQSIYTERVMKAAPNRTATDVVRRYDRALITTTLPMRRQYQNPKLLEQLSLWYRLKPGKPIELYNLTDGRVLRQVEFDRITRNPFLPQLATLLPTTPRRVGDHWPVPRSSVAVLLGETPLEDGYDVEAELTDVRGSATDAGTMTAVFEVKGQLNVLDGPVAMNARVHFVFAPAKPAQPAVPEPREQAGVIDAEGWISEIRMAEVLTTPLPDDETGRLNQTQTRELIVARRVGPSAMGPEATLPLVAPDAPPDDEAHTWVTYDDPEGRFHLAHPQGLRIARAYPEGGVDLVDRRFDGQDVISIALAAKSGDASQDRLVTDPQEQRKALAEQWRAQGQEVLMGDSGWLKEDVWGPLARKVYRIEAALKPAGAAPAVRGNRIYLDRYIVQFTRNETLIVTAMTTRDPHVPFRDQAESIIKSFTFGPSEPAPGASASPNESTQPSPAP
;
A
#
# COMPACT_ATOMS: atom_id res chain seq x y z
N MET A 1 -21.35 12.92 82.50
CA MET A 1 -21.79 13.75 81.36
C MET A 1 -21.54 12.97 80.08
N MET A 2 -22.62 12.73 79.32
CA MET A 2 -22.78 12.51 77.86
C MET A 2 -21.60 11.89 77.07
N GLY A 3 -21.77 10.90 76.18
CA GLY A 3 -22.93 10.24 75.56
C GLY A 3 -22.41 9.04 74.76
N GLU A 4 -23.10 7.90 74.80
CA GLU A 4 -24.06 7.42 73.80
C GLU A 4 -23.48 6.45 72.74
N THR A 5 -23.73 5.18 73.05
CA THR A 5 -24.05 4.02 72.20
C THR A 5 -24.54 4.27 70.76
N ARG A 6 -24.15 3.39 69.82
CA ARG A 6 -25.13 2.78 68.89
C ARG A 6 -24.70 1.44 68.29
N ARG A 7 -25.71 0.57 68.19
CA ARG A 7 -25.74 -0.85 67.85
C ARG A 7 -25.39 -1.13 66.37
N ARG A 8 -24.64 -2.21 66.11
CA ARG A 8 -24.61 -2.90 64.81
C ARG A 8 -25.76 -3.90 64.74
N GLY A 9 -26.62 -3.78 63.74
CA GLY A 9 -27.60 -4.80 63.35
C GLY A 9 -27.03 -5.71 62.25
N PRO A 10 -27.50 -6.97 62.11
CA PRO A 10 -27.04 -7.87 61.06
C PRO A 10 -27.83 -7.62 59.76
N PHE A 11 -27.11 -7.46 58.65
CA PHE A 11 -27.70 -7.38 57.32
C PHE A 11 -28.10 -8.77 56.83
N ARG A 12 -29.38 -8.84 56.46
CA ARG A 12 -30.15 -9.95 55.89
C ARG A 12 -29.69 -10.18 54.44
N ARG A 13 -29.31 -11.42 54.11
CA ARG A 13 -29.11 -11.88 52.72
C ARG A 13 -30.48 -12.10 52.06
N GLU A 14 -30.71 -11.46 50.92
CA GLU A 14 -31.73 -11.87 49.95
C GLU A 14 -31.07 -12.74 48.87
N PRO A 15 -31.70 -13.86 48.46
CA PRO A 15 -31.29 -14.62 47.29
C PRO A 15 -32.18 -14.28 46.10
N GLY A 16 -31.55 -14.10 44.93
CA GLY A 16 -32.18 -14.37 43.65
C GLY A 16 -32.17 -13.21 42.66
N ARG A 17 -31.55 -13.42 41.51
CA ARG A 17 -32.25 -13.58 40.22
C ARG A 17 -31.25 -13.82 39.08
N GLY A 18 -31.43 -14.96 38.42
CA GLY A 18 -31.24 -15.18 36.98
C GLY A 18 -29.91 -14.78 36.35
N ALA A 19 -28.95 -15.72 36.33
CA ALA A 19 -27.93 -15.72 35.30
C ALA A 19 -28.59 -16.07 33.96
N GLY A 20 -28.88 -15.05 33.16
CA GLY A 20 -29.23 -15.22 31.75
C GLY A 20 -27.98 -15.58 30.96
N ASN A 21 -28.02 -16.70 30.24
CA ASN A 21 -27.01 -17.13 29.27
C ASN A 21 -26.73 -16.03 28.24
N SER A 22 -25.60 -15.33 28.37
CA SER A 22 -25.08 -14.43 27.35
C SER A 22 -24.17 -15.21 26.38
N TRP A 23 -24.79 -15.88 25.40
CA TRP A 23 -24.11 -16.52 24.26
C TRP A 23 -23.82 -15.52 23.12
N GLY A 24 -23.74 -14.22 23.44
CA GLY A 24 -23.79 -13.11 22.47
C GLY A 24 -22.44 -12.50 22.07
N PHE A 25 -21.29 -13.12 22.39
CA PHE A 25 -19.97 -12.51 22.16
C PHE A 25 -19.17 -13.11 20.99
N LEU A 26 -19.77 -13.99 20.16
CA LEU A 26 -19.16 -14.48 18.91
C LEU A 26 -19.89 -13.99 17.64
N THR A 27 -20.83 -13.06 17.78
CA THR A 27 -21.63 -12.50 16.66
C THR A 27 -21.02 -11.27 15.98
N THR A 28 -19.89 -10.76 16.46
CA THR A 28 -19.23 -9.56 15.92
C THR A 28 -18.06 -9.88 14.98
N ALA A 29 -18.29 -10.57 13.86
CA ALA A 29 -17.31 -10.60 12.75
C ALA A 29 -17.83 -11.13 11.38
N PHE A 30 -19.14 -11.37 11.20
CA PHE A 30 -19.66 -11.91 9.92
C PHE A 30 -20.76 -11.06 9.30
N SER A 31 -20.65 -9.74 9.42
CA SER A 31 -21.31 -8.84 8.46
C SER A 31 -20.41 -8.74 7.24
N TRP A 32 -20.68 -9.59 6.24
CA TRP A 32 -20.35 -9.29 4.85
C TRP A 32 -21.10 -8.02 4.48
N VAL A 33 -20.56 -6.86 4.82
CA VAL A 33 -20.87 -5.64 4.07
C VAL A 33 -20.12 -5.83 2.76
N LEU A 34 -20.83 -6.37 1.77
CA LEU A 34 -20.70 -5.86 0.41
C LEU A 34 -20.57 -4.35 0.54
N VAL A 35 -19.34 -3.81 0.40
CA VAL A 35 -19.13 -2.39 0.14
C VAL A 35 -19.64 -2.16 -1.28
N VAL A 36 -20.96 -2.20 -1.43
CA VAL A 36 -21.70 -1.70 -2.58
C VAL A 36 -22.17 -0.33 -2.11
N GLY A 37 -21.51 0.70 -2.64
CA GLY A 37 -21.82 2.09 -2.35
C GLY A 37 -23.27 2.38 -2.68
N LEU A 38 -24.06 2.65 -1.64
CA LEU A 38 -25.28 3.43 -1.73
C LEU A 38 -25.17 4.53 -0.67
N HIS A 39 -24.51 5.63 -1.03
CA HIS A 39 -24.59 6.87 -0.29
C HIS A 39 -25.59 7.82 -0.99
N PRO A 40 -26.47 8.50 -0.22
CA PRO A 40 -27.33 9.54 -0.76
C PRO A 40 -26.48 10.77 -1.15
N SER A 41 -26.72 11.29 -2.37
CA SER A 41 -26.12 12.53 -2.85
C SER A 41 -26.53 13.70 -1.96
N PHE A 42 -25.57 14.29 -1.24
CA PHE A 42 -25.75 15.60 -0.61
C PHE A 42 -25.19 16.68 -1.52
N ALA A 43 -26.01 17.70 -1.78
CA ALA A 43 -25.69 18.84 -2.61
C ALA A 43 -24.55 19.68 -2.01
N THR A 44 -23.54 19.97 -2.82
CA THR A 44 -22.39 20.82 -2.49
C THR A 44 -22.84 22.27 -2.34
N ALA A 45 -22.71 22.83 -1.12
CA ALA A 45 -22.85 24.26 -0.88
C ALA A 45 -21.57 25.00 -1.31
N GLN A 46 -21.76 26.01 -2.16
CA GLN A 46 -20.75 26.85 -2.77
C GLN A 46 -20.13 27.80 -1.73
N ALA A 47 -18.81 27.79 -1.57
CA ALA A 47 -18.07 28.75 -0.75
C ALA A 47 -17.54 29.92 -1.61
N PRO A 48 -17.46 31.15 -1.06
CA PRO A 48 -17.30 32.37 -1.85
C PRO A 48 -15.85 32.73 -2.18
N GLU A 49 -15.67 33.40 -3.32
CA GLU A 49 -14.43 34.01 -3.82
C GLU A 49 -13.83 35.03 -2.83
N PRO A 50 -12.50 35.09 -2.69
CA PRO A 50 -11.84 36.26 -2.16
C PRO A 50 -11.46 37.26 -3.26
N ALA A 51 -11.70 38.52 -2.92
CA ALA A 51 -11.62 39.71 -3.74
C ALA A 51 -10.21 40.06 -4.25
N SER A 52 -10.20 40.58 -5.47
CA SER A 52 -9.12 41.28 -6.17
C SER A 52 -8.75 42.62 -5.51
N THR A 53 -7.46 42.92 -5.42
CA THR A 53 -6.91 44.27 -5.17
C THR A 53 -6.15 44.81 -6.40
N PRO A 54 -6.07 46.15 -6.55
CA PRO A 54 -5.90 46.79 -7.85
C PRO A 54 -4.46 47.12 -8.25
N VAL A 55 -4.32 47.30 -9.56
CA VAL A 55 -3.20 47.83 -10.35
C VAL A 55 -2.93 49.31 -10.04
N PRO A 56 -1.67 49.76 -10.21
CA PRO A 56 -1.41 51.07 -10.82
C PRO A 56 -0.56 50.97 -12.10
N ALA A 57 -1.03 51.66 -13.14
CA ALA A 57 -0.31 52.13 -14.34
C ALA A 57 0.63 53.30 -13.96
N ALA A 58 1.58 53.84 -14.71
CA ALA A 58 2.31 53.55 -15.96
C ALA A 58 3.42 54.64 -16.10
N ASP A 59 4.16 54.59 -17.23
CA ASP A 59 5.13 55.54 -17.80
C ASP A 59 6.58 55.47 -17.31
N GLU A 60 7.63 55.59 -18.14
CA GLU A 60 7.83 55.64 -19.59
C GLU A 60 9.36 55.56 -19.84
N ALA A 61 9.75 55.24 -21.09
CA ALA A 61 11.03 55.54 -21.76
C ALA A 61 11.98 54.36 -22.07
N ALA A 62 12.09 54.10 -23.38
CA ALA A 62 13.14 53.34 -24.06
C ALA A 62 14.48 54.10 -24.07
N PRO A 63 15.60 53.44 -24.38
CA PRO A 63 16.05 53.48 -25.78
C PRO A 63 16.58 52.15 -26.33
N THR A 64 16.46 52.04 -27.65
CA THR A 64 16.99 51.01 -28.56
C THR A 64 18.50 51.13 -28.71
N ALA A 65 19.24 50.01 -28.71
CA ALA A 65 20.03 49.50 -29.85
C ALA A 65 21.10 48.45 -29.45
N GLU A 66 21.29 47.52 -30.39
CA GLU A 66 22.43 46.60 -30.62
C GLU A 66 22.42 45.21 -29.98
N SER A 67 22.04 44.22 -30.82
CA SER A 67 22.27 42.79 -30.64
C SER A 67 23.75 42.45 -30.56
N PRO A 68 24.07 41.41 -29.76
CA PRO A 68 24.85 40.29 -30.26
C PRO A 68 24.10 38.97 -30.04
N ASP A 69 23.92 38.23 -31.13
CA ASP A 69 23.43 36.86 -31.18
C ASP A 69 24.29 35.90 -30.32
N ASP A 70 23.61 34.85 -29.84
CA ASP A 70 24.15 33.54 -29.43
C ASP A 70 24.69 33.27 -28.01
N ALA A 71 24.38 34.08 -26.98
CA ALA A 71 24.80 33.73 -25.61
C ALA A 71 23.77 33.84 -24.47
N ALA A 72 22.49 34.15 -24.72
CA ALA A 72 21.52 34.31 -23.64
C ALA A 72 20.09 33.84 -24.01
N LYS A 73 19.86 32.51 -23.97
CA LYS A 73 18.51 31.92 -23.96
C LYS A 73 18.31 31.00 -22.76
N GLN A 74 18.70 31.47 -21.58
CA GLN A 74 18.36 30.80 -20.32
C GLN A 74 16.99 31.33 -19.85
N GLY A 75 15.99 30.45 -19.77
CA GLY A 75 14.66 30.78 -19.25
C GLY A 75 13.64 31.34 -20.25
N GLU A 76 13.91 31.29 -21.56
CA GLU A 76 12.91 31.69 -22.58
C GLU A 76 11.76 30.66 -22.63
N VAL A 77 10.53 31.14 -22.43
CA VAL A 77 9.30 30.34 -22.56
C VAL A 77 9.09 30.03 -24.03
N GLN A 78 8.91 28.75 -24.36
CA GLN A 78 8.75 28.32 -25.74
C GLN A 78 7.41 28.79 -26.34
N PRO A 79 7.34 29.01 -27.67
CA PRO A 79 6.11 29.48 -28.31
C PRO A 79 4.96 28.46 -28.17
N LEU A 80 3.77 28.96 -27.82
CA LEU A 80 2.54 28.17 -27.59
C LEU A 80 2.07 27.36 -28.81
N SER A 81 2.63 27.59 -29.99
CA SER A 81 2.27 26.88 -31.23
C SER A 81 2.89 25.47 -31.32
N LEU A 82 3.99 25.23 -30.60
CA LEU A 82 4.73 23.97 -30.63
C LEU A 82 3.97 22.85 -29.92
N ARG A 83 3.95 21.67 -30.53
CA ARG A 83 3.41 20.45 -29.93
C ARG A 83 4.57 19.57 -29.46
N TYR A 84 4.44 18.98 -28.29
CA TYR A 84 5.45 18.13 -27.68
C TYR A 84 4.91 16.72 -27.51
N ARG A 85 5.71 15.72 -27.87
CA ARG A 85 5.45 14.32 -27.60
C ARG A 85 6.47 13.82 -26.59
N PHE A 86 6.02 13.54 -25.38
CA PHE A 86 6.91 13.14 -24.29
C PHE A 86 7.08 11.63 -24.24
N GLY A 87 8.32 11.18 -24.04
CA GLY A 87 8.63 9.76 -23.94
C GLY A 87 9.74 9.50 -22.93
N GLU A 88 9.48 8.59 -22.00
CA GLU A 88 10.48 8.07 -21.07
C GLU A 88 10.89 6.66 -21.51
N ARG A 89 12.20 6.41 -21.60
CA ARG A 89 12.77 5.21 -22.22
C ARG A 89 13.88 4.63 -21.35
N TYR A 90 13.98 3.31 -21.40
CA TYR A 90 14.88 2.51 -20.57
C TYR A 90 15.69 1.52 -21.39
N THR A 91 16.89 1.22 -20.92
CA THR A 91 17.77 0.20 -21.49
C THR A 91 18.52 -0.55 -20.38
N GLU A 92 18.92 -1.77 -20.66
CA GLU A 92 19.62 -2.67 -19.72
C GLU A 92 21.11 -2.31 -19.58
N THR A 93 21.67 -1.74 -20.66
CA THR A 93 23.08 -1.34 -20.73
C THR A 93 23.20 0.11 -21.23
N PRO A 94 24.19 0.89 -20.75
CA PRO A 94 24.35 2.28 -21.16
C PRO A 94 24.58 2.38 -22.67
N ASP A 95 23.76 3.19 -23.33
CA ASP A 95 23.89 3.50 -24.76
C ASP A 95 24.44 4.92 -24.94
N PRO A 96 25.71 5.09 -25.35
CA PRO A 96 26.30 6.41 -25.57
C PRO A 96 25.61 7.24 -26.67
N THR A 97 24.88 6.58 -27.59
CA THR A 97 24.16 7.25 -28.67
C THR A 97 22.79 7.77 -28.24
N ARG A 98 22.28 7.25 -27.11
CA ARG A 98 20.99 7.57 -26.51
C ARG A 98 21.14 7.85 -25.01
N PRO A 99 21.89 8.90 -24.63
CA PRO A 99 22.12 9.24 -23.23
C PRO A 99 20.84 9.57 -22.45
N GLU A 100 19.75 9.88 -23.15
CA GLU A 100 18.42 10.10 -22.59
C GLU A 100 17.73 8.81 -22.10
N TRP A 101 18.20 7.62 -22.53
CA TRP A 101 17.65 6.34 -22.07
C TRP A 101 18.28 5.92 -20.74
N MET A 102 17.44 5.74 -19.73
CA MET A 102 17.90 5.44 -18.38
C MET A 102 18.26 3.97 -18.20
N THR A 103 19.40 3.74 -17.55
CA THR A 103 19.86 2.41 -17.10
C THR A 103 19.89 2.31 -15.59
N GLN A 104 20.47 3.31 -14.95
CA GLN A 104 20.59 3.43 -13.50
C GLN A 104 20.47 4.88 -13.09
N TYR A 105 19.79 5.12 -11.98
CA TYR A 105 19.56 6.45 -11.44
C TYR A 105 19.34 6.40 -9.93
N GLN A 106 19.59 7.52 -9.27
CA GLN A 106 19.37 7.69 -7.83
C GLN A 106 18.12 8.52 -7.59
N VAL A 107 17.38 8.20 -6.54
CA VAL A 107 16.12 8.84 -6.20
C VAL A 107 16.15 9.24 -4.73
N GLY A 108 15.82 10.50 -4.46
CA GLY A 108 15.48 10.99 -3.14
C GLY A 108 13.98 11.08 -2.99
N VAL A 109 13.44 10.55 -1.89
CA VAL A 109 12.02 10.66 -1.53
C VAL A 109 11.90 11.32 -0.18
N ARG A 110 10.96 12.26 -0.06
CA ARG A 110 10.50 12.82 1.20
C ARG A 110 8.97 12.75 1.23
N GLU A 111 8.45 11.93 2.11
CA GLU A 111 7.02 11.78 2.37
C GLU A 111 6.71 12.31 3.77
N LYS A 112 5.66 13.11 3.90
CA LYS A 112 5.15 13.61 5.17
C LYS A 112 3.65 13.38 5.24
N ILE A 113 3.22 12.61 6.22
CA ILE A 113 1.82 12.27 6.48
C ILE A 113 1.40 12.97 7.76
N LYS A 114 0.36 13.78 7.68
CA LYS A 114 -0.31 14.42 8.82
C LYS A 114 -1.67 13.76 8.98
N VAL A 115 -2.03 13.38 10.20
CA VAL A 115 -3.35 12.87 10.55
C VAL A 115 -3.96 13.82 11.57
N ALA A 116 -5.16 14.31 11.28
CA ALA A 116 -5.97 15.09 12.20
C ALA A 116 -7.27 14.33 12.48
N ARG A 117 -7.52 13.99 13.74
CA ARG A 117 -8.76 13.33 14.19
C ARG A 117 -9.60 14.32 14.98
N GLU A 118 -10.78 14.62 14.46
CA GLU A 118 -11.71 15.51 15.14
C GLU A 118 -12.25 14.88 16.44
N LYS A 119 -12.63 15.74 17.39
CA LYS A 119 -13.25 15.35 18.65
C LYS A 119 -14.60 16.05 18.79
N PRO A 120 -15.57 15.44 19.49
CA PRO A 120 -16.84 16.12 19.79
C PRO A 120 -16.64 17.47 20.49
N GLN A 121 -15.61 17.58 21.34
CA GLN A 121 -15.26 18.79 22.08
C GLN A 121 -13.73 18.93 22.16
N GLY A 122 -13.23 20.16 22.00
CA GLY A 122 -11.81 20.50 22.12
C GLY A 122 -11.04 20.50 20.79
N ALA A 123 -9.70 20.60 20.88
CA ALA A 123 -8.83 20.58 19.71
C ALA A 123 -8.68 19.17 19.14
N PRO A 124 -8.51 19.02 17.81
CA PRO A 124 -8.31 17.72 17.18
C PRO A 124 -6.98 17.09 17.61
N ASP A 125 -6.95 15.76 17.69
CA ASP A 125 -5.68 15.03 17.85
C ASP A 125 -4.88 15.13 16.56
N ARG A 126 -3.58 15.37 16.69
CA ARG A 126 -2.68 15.50 15.54
C ARG A 126 -1.52 14.51 15.67
N ALA A 127 -1.26 13.82 14.58
CA ALA A 127 -0.07 12.99 14.43
C ALA A 127 0.65 13.35 13.12
N GLU A 128 1.98 13.32 13.15
CA GLU A 128 2.80 13.53 11.98
C GLU A 128 3.82 12.39 11.85
N THR A 129 4.03 11.91 10.64
CA THR A 129 5.10 10.97 10.31
C THR A 129 5.80 11.45 9.05
N THR A 130 7.12 11.62 9.10
CA THR A 130 7.95 11.95 7.95
C THR A 130 8.90 10.78 7.65
N LEU A 131 8.94 10.34 6.39
CA LEU A 131 9.89 9.38 5.87
C LEU A 131 10.76 10.08 4.81
N GLN A 132 12.07 10.02 4.98
CA GLN A 132 13.04 10.43 4.00
C GLN A 132 13.83 9.20 3.57
N SER A 133 13.97 8.96 2.27
CA SER A 133 14.78 7.86 1.77
C SER A 133 15.57 8.25 0.54
N ILE A 134 16.72 7.59 0.36
CA ILE A 134 17.51 7.65 -0.87
C ILE A 134 17.68 6.21 -1.32
N TYR A 135 17.39 5.95 -2.59
CA TYR A 135 17.58 4.65 -3.20
C TYR A 135 18.14 4.77 -4.61
N THR A 136 18.80 3.72 -5.06
CA THR A 136 19.30 3.58 -6.42
C THR A 136 18.49 2.51 -7.14
N GLU A 137 18.04 2.82 -8.35
CA GLU A 137 17.34 1.87 -9.23
C GLU A 137 18.19 1.54 -10.44
N ARG A 138 18.22 0.27 -10.83
CA ARG A 138 18.84 -0.23 -12.05
C ARG A 138 17.85 -1.05 -12.85
N VAL A 139 17.72 -0.75 -14.13
CA VAL A 139 16.93 -1.54 -15.07
C VAL A 139 17.65 -2.86 -15.35
N MET A 140 16.96 -3.96 -15.09
CA MET A 140 17.43 -5.31 -15.40
C MET A 140 16.84 -5.83 -16.69
N LYS A 141 15.61 -5.42 -17.03
CA LYS A 141 14.94 -5.80 -18.27
C LYS A 141 14.06 -4.69 -18.81
N ALA A 142 14.11 -4.48 -20.12
CA ALA A 142 13.22 -3.57 -20.82
C ALA A 142 12.39 -4.30 -21.88
N ALA A 143 11.12 -3.92 -22.03
CA ALA A 143 10.27 -4.40 -23.11
C ALA A 143 10.70 -3.81 -24.48
N PRO A 144 10.21 -4.34 -25.61
CA PRO A 144 10.58 -3.83 -26.95
C PRO A 144 10.28 -2.34 -27.17
N ASN A 145 9.25 -1.81 -26.51
CA ASN A 145 8.91 -0.38 -26.49
C ASN A 145 9.78 0.43 -25.51
N ARG A 146 10.86 -0.15 -24.97
CA ARG A 146 11.78 0.47 -24.01
C ARG A 146 11.14 0.92 -22.70
N THR A 147 10.04 0.31 -22.28
CA THR A 147 9.53 0.46 -20.90
C THR A 147 10.23 -0.56 -20.00
N ALA A 148 10.66 -0.16 -18.80
CA ALA A 148 11.25 -1.11 -17.85
C ALA A 148 10.20 -2.15 -17.38
N THR A 149 10.54 -3.43 -17.44
CA THR A 149 9.71 -4.51 -16.89
C THR A 149 10.28 -5.06 -15.59
N ASP A 150 11.61 -5.03 -15.45
CA ASP A 150 12.30 -5.54 -14.27
C ASP A 150 13.33 -4.49 -13.83
N VAL A 151 13.27 -4.11 -12.55
CA VAL A 151 14.14 -3.09 -11.94
C VAL A 151 14.61 -3.59 -10.59
N VAL A 152 15.88 -3.40 -10.27
CA VAL A 152 16.39 -3.64 -8.92
C VAL A 152 16.55 -2.30 -8.23
N ARG A 153 16.00 -2.19 -7.02
CA ARG A 153 16.10 -1.01 -6.16
C ARG A 153 16.90 -1.38 -4.92
N ARG A 154 17.92 -0.60 -4.58
CA ARG A 154 18.60 -0.67 -3.29
C ARG A 154 18.39 0.62 -2.52
N TYR A 155 17.89 0.50 -1.30
CA TYR A 155 17.73 1.61 -0.37
C TYR A 155 19.07 1.91 0.31
N ASP A 156 19.67 3.03 -0.07
CA ASP A 156 20.97 3.45 0.44
C ASP A 156 20.82 4.09 1.83
N ARG A 157 19.76 4.88 2.06
CA ARG A 157 19.46 5.54 3.34
C ARG A 157 17.96 5.66 3.58
N ALA A 158 17.55 5.58 4.84
CA ALA A 158 16.18 5.89 5.25
C ALA A 158 16.15 6.49 6.65
N LEU A 159 15.37 7.56 6.82
CA LEU A 159 15.13 8.22 8.10
C LEU A 159 13.63 8.38 8.30
N ILE A 160 13.12 7.88 9.42
CA ILE A 160 11.73 8.05 9.83
C ILE A 160 11.67 8.89 11.11
N THR A 161 10.79 9.88 11.11
CA THR A 161 10.44 10.64 12.30
C THR A 161 8.93 10.61 12.48
N THR A 162 8.45 10.45 13.71
CA THR A 162 7.02 10.39 14.00
C THR A 162 6.69 10.99 15.36
N THR A 163 5.52 11.61 15.48
CA THR A 163 4.97 12.06 16.76
C THR A 163 4.06 11.02 17.40
N LEU A 164 3.77 9.92 16.69
CA LEU A 164 2.99 8.82 17.26
C LEU A 164 3.77 8.22 18.44
N PRO A 165 3.09 7.87 19.55
CA PRO A 165 3.75 7.17 20.65
C PRO A 165 4.45 5.94 20.09
N MET A 166 5.73 5.76 20.44
CA MET A 166 6.66 4.82 19.78
C MET A 166 6.06 3.42 19.69
N ARG A 167 5.39 3.12 18.58
CA ARG A 167 4.99 1.76 18.25
C ARG A 167 6.26 1.00 17.89
N ARG A 168 6.34 -0.26 18.31
CA ARG A 168 7.49 -1.15 18.07
C ARG A 168 7.99 -1.11 16.61
N GLN A 169 7.05 -1.05 15.67
CA GLN A 169 7.32 -0.96 14.22
C GLN A 169 8.20 0.23 13.79
N TYR A 170 8.26 1.30 14.59
CA TYR A 170 9.07 2.50 14.32
C TYR A 170 10.38 2.55 15.11
N GLN A 171 10.62 1.57 15.98
CA GLN A 171 11.83 1.51 16.81
C GLN A 171 12.99 0.78 16.11
N ASN A 172 12.78 0.18 14.93
CA ASN A 172 13.86 -0.47 14.20
C ASN A 172 14.73 0.60 13.49
N PRO A 173 16.03 0.70 13.82
CA PRO A 173 16.91 1.75 13.31
C PRO A 173 17.25 1.63 11.81
N LYS A 174 16.83 0.58 11.10
CA LYS A 174 17.18 0.31 9.69
C LYS A 174 15.98 -0.03 8.79
N LEU A 175 14.84 0.63 9.02
CA LEU A 175 13.55 0.33 8.36
C LEU A 175 13.68 -0.04 6.86
N LEU A 176 14.26 0.82 6.02
CA LEU A 176 14.51 0.46 4.61
C LEU A 176 15.99 0.35 4.28
N GLU A 177 16.88 0.82 5.16
CA GLU A 177 18.31 0.89 4.87
C GLU A 177 18.88 -0.50 4.53
N GLN A 178 19.69 -0.56 3.46
CA GLN A 178 20.30 -1.77 2.90
C GLN A 178 19.33 -2.81 2.31
N LEU A 179 18.02 -2.51 2.28
CA LEU A 179 17.05 -3.37 1.62
C LEU A 179 17.24 -3.28 0.10
N SER A 180 17.37 -4.44 -0.54
CA SER A 180 17.47 -4.57 -2.00
C SER A 180 16.27 -5.38 -2.49
N LEU A 181 15.55 -4.86 -3.47
CA LEU A 181 14.34 -5.47 -3.99
C LEU A 181 14.39 -5.55 -5.51
N TRP A 182 13.95 -6.67 -6.07
CA TRP A 182 13.57 -6.79 -7.47
C TRP A 182 12.10 -6.42 -7.64
N TYR A 183 11.82 -5.49 -8.55
CA TYR A 183 10.50 -5.10 -8.99
C TYR A 183 10.23 -5.77 -10.32
N ARG A 184 9.14 -6.51 -10.42
CA ARG A 184 8.68 -7.13 -11.67
C ARG A 184 7.31 -6.63 -12.05
N LEU A 185 7.22 -6.13 -13.28
CA LEU A 185 6.02 -5.57 -13.86
C LEU A 185 5.48 -6.52 -14.91
N LYS A 186 4.30 -7.06 -14.63
CA LYS A 186 3.54 -7.83 -15.61
C LYS A 186 2.35 -6.99 -16.07
N PRO A 187 2.07 -6.90 -17.38
CA PRO A 187 0.92 -6.15 -17.88
C PRO A 187 -0.37 -6.58 -17.19
N GLY A 188 -1.16 -5.61 -16.70
CA GLY A 188 -2.44 -5.86 -16.04
C GLY A 188 -2.37 -6.54 -14.67
N LYS A 189 -1.17 -6.72 -14.09
CA LYS A 189 -0.98 -7.27 -12.74
C LYS A 189 -0.32 -6.24 -11.82
N PRO A 190 -0.55 -6.33 -10.50
CA PRO A 190 0.21 -5.58 -9.52
C PRO A 190 1.72 -5.83 -9.66
N ILE A 191 2.53 -4.88 -9.19
CA ILE A 191 3.98 -5.05 -9.11
C ILE A 191 4.29 -6.19 -8.14
N GLU A 192 5.11 -7.14 -8.58
CA GLU A 192 5.67 -8.19 -7.73
C GLU A 192 7.01 -7.71 -7.17
N LEU A 193 7.17 -7.82 -5.85
CA LEU A 193 8.41 -7.51 -5.15
C LEU A 193 9.11 -8.81 -4.74
N TYR A 194 10.42 -8.87 -4.96
CA TYR A 194 11.28 -9.94 -4.46
C TYR A 194 12.38 -9.33 -3.61
N ASN A 195 12.47 -9.74 -2.36
CA ASN A 195 13.55 -9.36 -1.48
C ASN A 195 14.84 -10.04 -1.94
N LEU A 196 15.92 -9.27 -2.08
CA LEU A 196 17.25 -9.74 -2.46
C LEU A 196 18.26 -9.58 -1.31
N THR A 197 17.81 -9.11 -0.14
CA THR A 197 18.68 -8.95 1.03
C THR A 197 18.78 -10.26 1.80
N ASP A 198 19.95 -10.88 1.74
CA ASP A 198 20.25 -12.14 2.42
C ASP A 198 19.94 -12.08 3.93
N GLY A 199 19.25 -13.11 4.42
CA GLY A 199 18.97 -13.30 5.85
C GLY A 199 18.01 -12.28 6.49
N ARG A 200 17.43 -11.36 5.69
CA ARG A 200 16.43 -10.40 6.14
C ARG A 200 15.07 -10.78 5.58
N VAL A 201 14.04 -10.81 6.40
CA VAL A 201 12.65 -10.95 5.93
C VAL A 201 12.05 -9.58 5.60
N LEU A 202 11.19 -9.51 4.59
CA LEU A 202 10.48 -8.28 4.26
C LEU A 202 9.28 -8.11 5.20
N ARG A 203 9.27 -7.04 6.00
CA ARG A 203 8.20 -6.83 6.99
C ARG A 203 7.04 -6.03 6.40
N GLN A 204 5.86 -6.21 6.98
CA GLN A 204 4.64 -5.53 6.54
C GLN A 204 4.79 -4.01 6.51
N VAL A 205 5.38 -3.41 7.54
CA VAL A 205 5.61 -1.95 7.60
C VAL A 205 6.56 -1.47 6.50
N GLU A 206 7.56 -2.27 6.12
CA GLU A 206 8.49 -1.96 5.04
C GLU A 206 7.78 -2.08 3.69
N PHE A 207 7.08 -3.20 3.50
CA PHE A 207 6.29 -3.50 2.32
C PHE A 207 5.24 -2.42 2.04
N ASP A 208 4.46 -2.00 3.04
CA ASP A 208 3.46 -0.94 2.89
C ASP A 208 4.08 0.39 2.46
N ARG A 209 5.24 0.75 3.04
CA ARG A 209 5.97 1.97 2.66
C ARG A 209 6.51 1.88 1.25
N ILE A 210 7.01 0.71 0.87
CA ILE A 210 7.56 0.46 -0.46
C ILE A 210 6.47 0.54 -1.52
N THR A 211 5.29 -0.05 -1.27
CA THR A 211 4.21 -0.08 -2.25
C THR A 211 3.46 1.25 -2.35
N ARG A 212 3.55 2.12 -1.34
CA ARG A 212 3.08 3.51 -1.40
C ARG A 212 4.03 4.46 -2.12
N ASN A 213 5.31 4.11 -2.23
CA ASN A 213 6.27 4.91 -2.99
C ASN A 213 6.03 4.69 -4.49
N PRO A 214 5.91 5.76 -5.29
CA PRO A 214 5.72 5.61 -6.73
C PRO A 214 6.83 4.78 -7.37
N PHE A 215 6.44 3.82 -8.19
CA PHE A 215 7.37 3.10 -9.04
C PHE A 215 7.65 3.93 -10.28
N LEU A 216 8.83 4.54 -10.32
CA LEU A 216 9.18 5.58 -11.30
C LEU A 216 8.97 5.20 -12.76
N PRO A 217 9.31 3.98 -13.22
CA PRO A 217 9.02 3.58 -14.60
C PRO A 217 7.55 3.54 -15.00
N GLN A 218 6.64 3.39 -14.04
CA GLN A 218 5.22 3.52 -14.31
C GLN A 218 4.72 4.97 -14.32
N LEU A 219 5.48 5.94 -13.78
CA LEU A 219 5.05 7.34 -13.78
C LEU A 219 5.03 7.94 -15.19
N ALA A 220 5.73 7.35 -16.15
CA ALA A 220 5.63 7.69 -17.56
C ALA A 220 4.19 7.58 -18.10
N THR A 221 3.30 6.80 -17.47
CA THR A 221 1.89 6.71 -17.88
C THR A 221 1.06 7.94 -17.51
N LEU A 222 1.62 8.90 -16.75
CA LEU A 222 1.03 10.22 -16.52
C LEU A 222 1.23 11.16 -17.72
N LEU A 223 2.24 10.90 -18.54
CA LEU A 223 2.55 11.71 -19.72
C LEU A 223 1.47 11.54 -20.79
N PRO A 224 1.18 12.58 -21.59
CA PRO A 224 0.16 12.49 -22.62
C PRO A 224 0.58 11.52 -23.73
N THR A 225 -0.33 10.63 -24.14
CA THR A 225 -0.09 9.67 -25.24
C THR A 225 -0.11 10.30 -26.63
N THR A 226 -0.57 11.54 -26.73
CA THR A 226 -0.70 12.33 -27.97
C THR A 226 0.08 13.63 -27.82
N PRO A 227 0.59 14.23 -28.91
CA PRO A 227 1.33 15.49 -28.82
C PRO A 227 0.48 16.63 -28.23
N ARG A 228 1.04 17.39 -27.29
CA ARG A 228 0.36 18.48 -26.55
C ARG A 228 1.08 19.82 -26.64
N ARG A 229 0.32 20.90 -26.59
CA ARG A 229 0.79 22.28 -26.44
C ARG A 229 0.73 22.71 -24.99
N VAL A 230 1.45 23.78 -24.67
CA VAL A 230 1.29 24.46 -23.38
C VAL A 230 -0.15 24.98 -23.25
N GLY A 231 -0.81 24.67 -22.14
CA GLY A 231 -2.22 24.91 -21.86
C GLY A 231 -3.17 23.78 -22.30
N ASP A 232 -2.69 22.73 -22.97
CA ASP A 232 -3.55 21.59 -23.31
C ASP A 232 -3.82 20.71 -22.09
N HIS A 233 -5.06 20.22 -21.98
CA HIS A 233 -5.52 19.31 -20.93
C HIS A 233 -5.79 17.90 -21.47
N TRP A 234 -5.68 16.89 -20.60
CA TRP A 234 -6.12 15.52 -20.88
C TRP A 234 -6.60 14.78 -19.63
N PRO A 235 -7.55 13.84 -19.76
CA PRO A 235 -7.95 12.99 -18.66
C PRO A 235 -6.80 12.05 -18.29
N VAL A 236 -6.55 11.90 -16.99
CA VAL A 236 -5.52 10.96 -16.50
C VAL A 236 -6.17 9.59 -16.28
N PRO A 237 -5.61 8.49 -16.81
CA PRO A 237 -6.12 7.15 -16.52
C PRO A 237 -6.02 6.78 -15.04
N ARG A 238 -7.03 6.09 -14.50
CA ARG A 238 -7.04 5.59 -13.10
C ARG A 238 -5.79 4.81 -12.74
N SER A 239 -5.31 3.96 -13.66
CA SER A 239 -4.10 3.18 -13.48
C SER A 239 -2.85 4.04 -13.31
N SER A 240 -2.79 5.21 -13.94
CA SER A 240 -1.66 6.15 -13.80
C SER A 240 -1.71 6.88 -12.46
N VAL A 241 -2.91 7.28 -12.01
CA VAL A 241 -3.10 7.88 -10.67
C VAL A 241 -2.80 6.87 -9.56
N ALA A 242 -3.11 5.59 -9.77
CA ALA A 242 -2.79 4.54 -8.82
C ALA A 242 -1.28 4.43 -8.52
N VAL A 243 -0.41 4.76 -9.48
CA VAL A 243 1.05 4.79 -9.28
C VAL A 243 1.46 5.90 -8.31
N LEU A 244 0.76 7.04 -8.32
CA LEU A 244 1.02 8.16 -7.41
C LEU A 244 0.50 7.88 -6.00
N LEU A 245 -0.71 7.33 -5.91
CA LEU A 245 -1.38 7.07 -4.63
C LEU A 245 -0.87 5.80 -3.92
N GLY A 246 -0.43 4.80 -4.67
CA GLY A 246 -0.18 3.46 -4.14
C GLY A 246 -1.45 2.62 -3.92
N GLU A 247 -2.62 3.11 -4.37
CA GLU A 247 -3.92 2.44 -4.33
C GLU A 247 -4.70 2.75 -5.61
N THR A 248 -5.55 1.82 -6.06
CA THR A 248 -6.39 2.04 -7.24
C THR A 248 -7.64 2.84 -6.90
N PRO A 249 -7.88 4.00 -7.55
CA PRO A 249 -9.13 4.74 -7.39
C PRO A 249 -10.37 3.92 -7.78
N LEU A 250 -11.45 4.11 -7.02
CA LEU A 250 -12.79 3.66 -7.39
C LEU A 250 -13.24 4.37 -8.67
N GLU A 251 -14.20 3.76 -9.38
CA GLU A 251 -14.75 4.35 -10.60
C GLU A 251 -15.66 5.54 -10.28
N ASP A 252 -16.41 5.44 -9.19
CA ASP A 252 -17.34 6.45 -8.74
C ASP A 252 -16.59 7.70 -8.25
N GLY A 253 -16.97 8.86 -8.77
CA GLY A 253 -16.40 10.15 -8.36
C GLY A 253 -14.99 10.40 -8.87
N TYR A 254 -14.52 9.68 -9.88
CA TYR A 254 -13.20 9.90 -10.49
C TYR A 254 -13.23 11.07 -11.49
N ASP A 255 -12.61 12.18 -11.10
CA ASP A 255 -12.44 13.39 -11.90
C ASP A 255 -11.00 13.93 -11.74
N VAL A 256 -10.08 13.45 -12.58
CA VAL A 256 -8.66 13.82 -12.54
C VAL A 256 -8.18 14.19 -13.94
N GLU A 257 -7.65 15.41 -14.05
CA GLU A 257 -7.10 15.96 -15.28
C GLU A 257 -5.64 16.35 -15.11
N ALA A 258 -4.92 16.31 -16.22
CA ALA A 258 -3.56 16.82 -16.32
C ALA A 258 -3.48 17.95 -17.35
N GLU A 259 -2.55 18.86 -17.13
CA GLU A 259 -2.30 20.04 -17.95
C GLU A 259 -0.80 20.20 -18.19
N LEU A 260 -0.41 20.51 -19.43
CA LEU A 260 0.96 20.95 -19.72
C LEU A 260 1.07 22.45 -19.46
N THR A 261 1.57 22.83 -18.30
CA THR A 261 1.57 24.23 -17.84
C THR A 261 2.72 25.07 -18.37
N ASP A 262 3.90 24.48 -18.57
CA ASP A 262 5.10 25.22 -18.97
C ASP A 262 6.09 24.31 -19.71
N VAL A 263 6.84 24.89 -20.65
CA VAL A 263 8.04 24.28 -21.28
C VAL A 263 9.09 25.37 -21.41
N ARG A 264 10.19 25.22 -20.68
CA ARG A 264 11.25 26.24 -20.62
C ARG A 264 12.63 25.62 -20.66
N GLY A 265 13.59 26.39 -21.18
CA GLY A 265 15.02 26.05 -21.05
C GLY A 265 15.42 26.00 -19.58
N SER A 266 16.23 25.01 -19.22
CA SER A 266 16.78 24.89 -17.87
C SER A 266 17.73 26.06 -17.58
N ALA A 267 17.57 26.66 -16.40
CA ALA A 267 18.46 27.74 -15.96
C ALA A 267 19.86 27.22 -15.58
N THR A 268 19.98 25.93 -15.26
CA THR A 268 21.22 25.33 -14.72
C THR A 268 22.04 24.63 -15.78
N ASP A 269 21.39 24.15 -16.86
CA ASP A 269 22.06 23.41 -17.93
C ASP A 269 21.51 23.89 -19.28
N ALA A 270 22.33 24.69 -19.98
CA ALA A 270 22.00 25.35 -21.24
C ALA A 270 21.61 24.39 -22.38
N GLY A 271 21.82 23.08 -22.21
CA GLY A 271 21.44 22.04 -23.16
C GLY A 271 20.17 21.27 -22.82
N THR A 272 19.40 21.65 -21.79
CA THR A 272 18.22 20.89 -21.35
C THR A 272 16.97 21.76 -21.29
N MET A 273 15.82 21.15 -21.57
CA MET A 273 14.49 21.73 -21.41
C MET A 273 13.74 21.01 -20.30
N THR A 274 12.86 21.74 -19.62
CA THR A 274 11.98 21.19 -18.59
C THR A 274 10.53 21.52 -18.94
N ALA A 275 9.72 20.47 -19.10
CA ALA A 275 8.27 20.55 -19.15
C ALA A 275 7.68 20.37 -17.75
N VAL A 276 6.65 21.15 -17.43
CA VAL A 276 5.94 21.08 -16.15
C VAL A 276 4.50 20.69 -16.40
N PHE A 277 4.09 19.55 -15.82
CA PHE A 277 2.71 19.09 -15.84
C PHE A 277 2.06 19.32 -14.47
N GLU A 278 0.82 19.78 -14.47
CA GLU A 278 -0.02 19.79 -13.28
C GLU A 278 -1.07 18.70 -13.40
N VAL A 279 -1.24 17.89 -12.36
CA VAL A 279 -2.25 16.84 -12.25
C VAL A 279 -3.11 17.17 -11.04
N LYS A 280 -4.40 17.39 -11.24
CA LYS A 280 -5.32 17.79 -10.16
C LYS A 280 -6.66 17.11 -10.33
N GLY A 281 -7.35 16.88 -9.22
CA GLY A 281 -8.66 16.25 -9.27
C GLY A 281 -9.18 15.77 -7.94
N GLN A 282 -10.37 15.18 -8.02
CA GLN A 282 -11.05 14.48 -6.94
C GLN A 282 -11.32 13.05 -7.37
N LEU A 283 -11.23 12.13 -6.42
CA LEU A 283 -11.49 10.71 -6.63
C LEU A 283 -11.90 10.05 -5.32
N ASN A 284 -12.45 8.86 -5.40
CA ASN A 284 -12.67 8.04 -4.22
C ASN A 284 -11.67 6.88 -4.19
N VAL A 285 -11.13 6.60 -3.02
CA VAL A 285 -10.46 5.33 -2.69
C VAL A 285 -11.35 4.54 -1.75
N LEU A 286 -10.93 3.33 -1.35
CA LEU A 286 -11.73 2.52 -0.43
C LEU A 286 -12.04 3.28 0.87
N ASP A 287 -11.05 3.98 1.40
CA ASP A 287 -11.13 4.64 2.70
C ASP A 287 -12.00 5.90 2.67
N GLY A 288 -12.18 6.53 1.50
CA GLY A 288 -12.99 7.74 1.37
C GLY A 288 -12.62 8.64 0.19
N PRO A 289 -13.21 9.84 0.12
CA PRO A 289 -12.89 10.84 -0.88
C PRO A 289 -11.47 11.40 -0.71
N VAL A 290 -10.82 11.60 -1.84
CA VAL A 290 -9.45 12.13 -1.97
C VAL A 290 -9.45 13.33 -2.89
N ALA A 291 -8.85 14.42 -2.44
CA ALA A 291 -8.44 15.53 -3.30
C ALA A 291 -6.92 15.47 -3.52
N MET A 292 -6.47 15.66 -4.76
CA MET A 292 -5.05 15.63 -5.08
C MET A 292 -4.61 16.79 -5.97
N ASN A 293 -3.37 17.21 -5.76
CA ASN A 293 -2.62 18.08 -6.66
C ASN A 293 -1.18 17.56 -6.74
N ALA A 294 -0.68 17.32 -7.95
CA ALA A 294 0.70 16.97 -8.20
C ALA A 294 1.29 17.84 -9.32
N ARG A 295 2.54 18.25 -9.15
CA ARG A 295 3.36 18.89 -10.17
C ARG A 295 4.48 17.95 -10.57
N VAL A 296 4.58 17.66 -11.87
CA VAL A 296 5.54 16.73 -12.47
C VAL A 296 6.50 17.52 -13.35
N HIS A 297 7.79 17.39 -13.10
CA HIS A 297 8.86 18.00 -13.88
C HIS A 297 9.49 16.94 -14.77
N PHE A 298 9.50 17.19 -16.08
CA PHE A 298 10.07 16.30 -17.09
C PHE A 298 11.20 17.00 -17.81
N VAL A 299 12.41 16.45 -17.69
CA VAL A 299 13.62 17.00 -18.29
C VAL A 299 13.94 16.24 -19.56
N PHE A 300 14.25 16.96 -20.64
CA PHE A 300 14.61 16.39 -21.93
C PHE A 300 15.67 17.25 -22.63
N ALA A 301 16.42 16.64 -23.55
CA ALA A 301 17.29 17.40 -24.44
C ALA A 301 16.43 17.98 -25.58
N PRO A 302 16.60 19.26 -25.96
CA PRO A 302 15.92 19.80 -27.12
C PRO A 302 16.34 18.99 -28.35
N ALA A 303 15.36 18.59 -29.16
CA ALA A 303 15.62 17.84 -30.39
C ALA A 303 16.64 18.63 -31.24
N LYS A 304 17.79 18.03 -31.53
CA LYS A 304 18.69 18.60 -32.55
C LYS A 304 17.89 18.60 -33.87
N PRO A 305 17.72 19.76 -34.54
CA PRO A 305 17.07 19.75 -35.85
C PRO A 305 17.82 18.76 -36.74
N ALA A 306 17.12 17.74 -37.22
CA ALA A 306 17.70 16.70 -38.03
C ALA A 306 18.38 17.36 -39.25
N GLN A 307 19.69 17.11 -39.43
CA GLN A 307 20.32 17.39 -40.72
C GLN A 307 19.63 16.49 -41.75
N PRO A 308 19.17 17.04 -42.89
CA PRO A 308 18.34 16.30 -43.83
C PRO A 308 19.17 15.22 -44.52
N ALA A 309 19.15 14.01 -43.98
CA ALA A 309 19.64 12.82 -44.64
C ALA A 309 18.47 11.86 -44.83
N VAL A 310 17.96 11.85 -46.07
CA VAL A 310 16.97 10.93 -46.65
C VAL A 310 15.51 11.20 -46.25
N PRO A 311 14.58 11.34 -47.23
CA PRO A 311 13.18 11.64 -46.96
C PRO A 311 12.45 10.38 -46.49
N GLU A 312 12.26 10.24 -45.18
CA GLU A 312 11.27 9.34 -44.60
C GLU A 312 9.85 9.98 -44.59
N PRO A 313 8.78 9.18 -44.50
CA PRO A 313 7.44 9.62 -44.84
C PRO A 313 6.85 10.53 -43.74
N ARG A 314 6.75 11.84 -44.06
CA ARG A 314 5.98 12.87 -43.33
C ARG A 314 6.19 12.87 -41.81
N GLU A 315 7.36 13.34 -41.36
CA GLU A 315 7.43 14.03 -40.07
C GLU A 315 6.34 15.12 -40.07
N GLN A 316 5.40 15.03 -39.12
CA GLN A 316 4.34 16.02 -38.96
C GLN A 316 4.99 17.35 -38.57
N ALA A 317 5.11 18.28 -39.53
CA ALA A 317 5.68 19.60 -39.30
C ALA A 317 5.07 20.24 -38.03
N GLY A 318 5.92 20.56 -37.05
CA GLY A 318 5.53 21.25 -35.80
C GLY A 318 5.31 20.37 -34.57
N VAL A 319 5.71 19.09 -34.57
CA VAL A 319 5.79 18.24 -33.37
C VAL A 319 7.25 18.04 -32.97
N ILE A 320 7.58 18.29 -31.71
CA ILE A 320 8.88 18.03 -31.09
C ILE A 320 8.77 16.72 -30.30
N ASP A 321 9.60 15.74 -30.64
CA ASP A 321 9.75 14.54 -29.81
C ASP A 321 10.69 14.86 -28.64
N ALA A 322 10.12 14.89 -27.44
CA ALA A 322 10.80 15.20 -26.18
C ALA A 322 11.11 13.90 -25.44
N GLU A 323 12.19 13.24 -25.84
CA GLU A 323 12.71 12.06 -25.13
C GLU A 323 13.51 12.49 -23.90
N GLY A 324 13.12 11.99 -22.74
CA GLY A 324 13.63 12.48 -21.46
C GLY A 324 13.11 11.65 -20.29
N TRP A 325 13.07 12.25 -19.10
CA TRP A 325 12.61 11.57 -17.89
C TRP A 325 11.92 12.50 -16.91
N ILE A 326 11.05 11.93 -16.08
CA ILE A 326 10.50 12.61 -14.92
C ILE A 326 11.59 12.80 -13.86
N SER A 327 12.05 14.04 -13.71
CA SER A 327 13.11 14.42 -12.77
C SER A 327 12.59 14.71 -11.37
N GLU A 328 11.38 15.24 -11.24
CA GLU A 328 10.81 15.60 -9.94
C GLU A 328 9.29 15.51 -9.94
N ILE A 329 8.73 15.06 -8.82
CA ILE A 329 7.29 15.11 -8.52
C ILE A 329 7.11 15.76 -7.16
N ARG A 330 6.19 16.72 -7.07
CA ARG A 330 5.69 17.29 -5.82
C ARG A 330 4.20 17.07 -5.76
N MET A 331 3.71 16.42 -4.72
CA MET A 331 2.30 16.08 -4.59
C MET A 331 1.78 16.42 -3.20
N ALA A 332 0.54 16.88 -3.16
CA ALA A 332 -0.28 16.98 -1.97
C ALA A 332 -1.58 16.20 -2.19
N GLU A 333 -1.93 15.39 -1.21
CA GLU A 333 -3.11 14.53 -1.17
C GLU A 333 -3.84 14.78 0.15
N VAL A 334 -5.17 14.86 0.12
CA VAL A 334 -6.01 14.95 1.31
C VAL A 334 -7.09 13.89 1.21
N LEU A 335 -7.06 12.93 2.13
CA LEU A 335 -8.06 11.90 2.34
C LEU A 335 -8.92 12.27 3.55
N THR A 336 -10.24 12.19 3.42
CA THR A 336 -11.18 12.40 4.52
C THR A 336 -11.97 11.12 4.77
N THR A 337 -11.95 10.62 6.00
CA THR A 337 -12.69 9.43 6.40
C THR A 337 -13.62 9.74 7.57
N PRO A 338 -14.86 9.25 7.58
CA PRO A 338 -15.76 9.41 8.72
C PRO A 338 -15.24 8.61 9.91
N LEU A 339 -15.41 9.12 11.13
CA LEU A 339 -15.03 8.37 12.33
C LEU A 339 -16.05 7.25 12.61
N PRO A 340 -15.60 5.99 12.81
CA PRO A 340 -16.51 4.86 12.99
C PRO A 340 -17.35 4.94 14.28
N ASP A 341 -16.86 5.66 15.29
CA ASP A 341 -17.51 5.79 16.60
C ASP A 341 -18.43 7.03 16.69
N ASP A 342 -18.57 7.81 15.62
CA ASP A 342 -19.41 9.01 15.63
C ASP A 342 -20.81 8.74 15.07
N GLU A 343 -21.78 8.57 15.97
CA GLU A 343 -23.19 8.41 15.62
C GLU A 343 -23.77 9.60 14.85
N THR A 344 -23.16 10.79 14.97
CA THR A 344 -23.65 11.99 14.28
C THR A 344 -23.21 12.08 12.82
N GLY A 345 -22.19 11.29 12.43
CA GLY A 345 -21.56 11.33 11.11
C GLY A 345 -20.94 12.68 10.75
N ARG A 346 -20.63 13.52 11.76
CA ARG A 346 -20.09 14.87 11.57
C ARG A 346 -18.58 14.91 11.71
N LEU A 347 -18.02 14.03 12.53
CA LEU A 347 -16.61 14.01 12.87
C LEU A 347 -15.84 13.21 11.85
N ASN A 348 -14.77 13.82 11.37
CA ASN A 348 -13.90 13.22 10.37
C ASN A 348 -12.48 13.01 10.91
N GLN A 349 -11.81 12.06 10.29
CA GLN A 349 -10.37 11.99 10.27
C GLN A 349 -9.89 12.49 8.93
N THR A 350 -8.98 13.46 8.95
CA THR A 350 -8.32 13.98 7.74
C THR A 350 -6.87 13.52 7.74
N GLN A 351 -6.46 12.87 6.65
CA GLN A 351 -5.07 12.52 6.38
C GLN A 351 -4.55 13.38 5.23
N THR A 352 -3.47 14.12 5.47
CA THR A 352 -2.76 14.89 4.44
C THR A 352 -1.42 14.23 4.16
N ARG A 353 -1.15 13.91 2.89
CA ARG A 353 0.11 13.38 2.42
C ARG A 353 0.81 14.39 1.52
N GLU A 354 2.02 14.77 1.90
CA GLU A 354 2.93 15.59 1.11
C GLU A 354 4.08 14.70 0.61
N LEU A 355 4.27 14.59 -0.69
CA LEU A 355 5.27 13.74 -1.31
C LEU A 355 6.17 14.55 -2.24
N ILE A 356 7.48 14.41 -2.07
CA ILE A 356 8.49 14.91 -2.99
C ILE A 356 9.34 13.73 -3.43
N VAL A 357 9.42 13.49 -4.73
CA VAL A 357 10.29 12.50 -5.36
C VAL A 357 11.21 13.23 -6.32
N ALA A 358 12.52 13.07 -6.19
CA ALA A 358 13.51 13.70 -7.06
C ALA A 358 14.49 12.66 -7.59
N ARG A 359 14.66 12.61 -8.90
CA ARG A 359 15.51 11.67 -9.63
C ARG A 359 16.77 12.38 -10.13
N ARG A 360 17.92 11.73 -9.94
CA ARG A 360 19.22 12.14 -10.46
C ARG A 360 19.74 11.07 -11.41
N VAL A 361 20.03 11.47 -12.63
CA VAL A 361 20.51 10.60 -13.71
C VAL A 361 21.96 10.97 -14.03
N GLY A 362 22.80 9.96 -14.27
CA GLY A 362 24.18 10.14 -14.72
C GLY A 362 25.23 10.16 -13.61
N PRO A 363 26.48 9.75 -13.90
CA PRO A 363 27.52 9.55 -12.89
C PRO A 363 27.91 10.82 -12.13
N SER A 364 27.87 11.98 -12.79
CA SER A 364 28.24 13.28 -12.21
C SER A 364 27.21 13.83 -11.23
N ALA A 365 25.93 13.44 -11.36
CA ALA A 365 24.85 13.87 -10.49
C ALA A 365 24.59 12.88 -9.33
N MET A 366 25.04 11.63 -9.48
CA MET A 366 24.94 10.58 -8.47
C MET A 366 26.10 10.64 -7.47
N GLY A 367 25.86 10.26 -6.21
CA GLY A 367 26.95 10.06 -5.25
C GLY A 367 27.88 8.90 -5.68
N PRO A 368 29.13 8.84 -5.18
CA PRO A 368 30.14 7.87 -5.64
C PRO A 368 29.73 6.40 -5.48
N GLU A 369 28.86 6.08 -4.51
CA GLU A 369 28.34 4.71 -4.31
C GLU A 369 27.22 4.35 -5.30
N ALA A 370 26.51 5.34 -5.85
CA ALA A 370 25.41 5.16 -6.79
C ALA A 370 25.87 5.18 -8.25
N THR A 371 27.13 5.53 -8.53
CA THR A 371 27.72 5.42 -9.88
C THR A 371 28.16 4.00 -10.21
N LEU A 372 28.42 3.18 -9.19
CA LEU A 372 28.73 1.75 -9.38
C LEU A 372 27.47 1.01 -9.81
N PRO A 373 27.54 0.16 -10.85
CA PRO A 373 26.41 -0.64 -11.28
C PRO A 373 25.87 -1.47 -10.12
N LEU A 374 24.56 -1.37 -9.85
CA LEU A 374 23.92 -2.14 -8.80
C LEU A 374 24.00 -3.63 -9.15
N VAL A 375 24.60 -4.43 -8.26
CA VAL A 375 24.76 -5.88 -8.46
C VAL A 375 23.46 -6.59 -8.09
N ALA A 376 22.97 -7.45 -8.98
CA ALA A 376 21.76 -8.24 -8.80
C ALA A 376 21.91 -9.58 -9.52
N PRO A 377 21.16 -10.63 -9.12
CA PRO A 377 21.12 -11.88 -9.85
C PRO A 377 20.53 -11.69 -11.26
N ASP A 378 20.76 -12.62 -12.18
CA ASP A 378 20.23 -12.54 -13.55
C ASP A 378 18.70 -12.70 -13.62
N ALA A 379 18.11 -13.35 -12.60
CA ALA A 379 16.68 -13.53 -12.44
C ALA A 379 16.30 -13.42 -10.95
N PRO A 380 15.10 -12.94 -10.62
CA PRO A 380 14.64 -12.91 -9.23
C PRO A 380 14.38 -14.33 -8.72
N PRO A 381 14.71 -14.60 -7.45
CA PRO A 381 14.38 -15.86 -6.80
C PRO A 381 12.87 -15.96 -6.60
N ASP A 382 12.25 -17.04 -7.08
CA ASP A 382 10.79 -17.23 -7.05
C ASP A 382 10.38 -18.25 -5.97
N ASP A 383 10.74 -17.96 -4.73
CA ASP A 383 10.38 -18.77 -3.56
C ASP A 383 9.79 -17.91 -2.43
N GLU A 384 9.19 -18.58 -1.45
CA GLU A 384 8.48 -17.91 -0.36
C GLU A 384 9.39 -17.00 0.47
N ALA A 385 10.66 -17.36 0.68
CA ALA A 385 11.57 -16.58 1.51
C ALA A 385 11.88 -15.20 0.91
N HIS A 386 11.74 -15.05 -0.40
CA HIS A 386 11.99 -13.80 -1.10
C HIS A 386 10.70 -13.04 -1.49
N THR A 387 9.55 -13.70 -1.53
CA THR A 387 8.29 -13.10 -2.00
C THR A 387 7.24 -12.85 -0.91
N TRP A 388 7.40 -13.47 0.25
CA TRP A 388 6.45 -13.34 1.36
C TRP A 388 6.80 -12.17 2.25
N VAL A 389 5.75 -11.64 2.88
CA VAL A 389 5.80 -10.50 3.78
C VAL A 389 5.48 -10.99 5.19
N THR A 390 6.27 -10.57 6.17
CA THR A 390 6.04 -10.87 7.58
C THR A 390 5.18 -9.80 8.22
N TYR A 391 3.99 -10.18 8.66
CA TYR A 391 3.13 -9.38 9.52
C TYR A 391 3.49 -9.61 10.99
N ASP A 392 3.79 -8.52 11.69
CA ASP A 392 3.90 -8.48 13.15
C ASP A 392 2.65 -7.85 13.73
N ASP A 393 2.01 -8.53 14.67
CA ASP A 393 0.91 -7.95 15.43
C ASP A 393 1.38 -6.67 16.15
N PRO A 394 0.61 -5.56 16.11
CA PRO A 394 1.02 -4.29 16.70
C PRO A 394 1.33 -4.36 18.20
N GLU A 395 0.73 -5.30 18.93
CA GLU A 395 0.97 -5.54 20.36
C GLU A 395 2.09 -6.58 20.59
N GLY A 396 2.65 -7.15 19.52
CA GLY A 396 3.71 -8.16 19.56
C GLY A 396 3.23 -9.52 20.04
N ARG A 397 1.93 -9.83 19.91
CA ARG A 397 1.35 -11.10 20.37
C ARG A 397 1.71 -12.28 19.49
N PHE A 398 1.82 -12.05 18.19
CA PHE A 398 2.17 -13.05 17.19
C PHE A 398 2.76 -12.39 15.94
N HIS A 399 3.34 -13.22 15.09
CA HIS A 399 3.69 -12.87 13.72
C HIS A 399 3.39 -14.03 12.78
N LEU A 400 3.25 -13.72 11.50
CA LEU A 400 3.03 -14.69 10.42
C LEU A 400 3.60 -14.15 9.12
N ALA A 401 3.97 -15.04 8.21
CA ALA A 401 4.32 -14.69 6.85
C ALA A 401 3.10 -14.90 5.95
N HIS A 402 2.93 -14.05 4.94
CA HIS A 402 1.86 -14.16 3.95
C HIS A 402 2.32 -13.73 2.55
N PRO A 403 1.65 -14.23 1.49
CA PRO A 403 1.88 -13.74 0.13
C PRO A 403 1.61 -12.24 -0.01
N GLN A 404 2.42 -11.54 -0.80
CA GLN A 404 2.29 -10.10 -1.06
C GLN A 404 0.97 -9.66 -1.70
N GLY A 405 0.24 -10.58 -2.35
CA GLY A 405 -1.09 -10.31 -2.92
C GLY A 405 -2.18 -10.18 -1.85
N LEU A 406 -2.02 -10.83 -0.71
CA LEU A 406 -2.92 -10.76 0.44
C LEU A 406 -2.52 -9.58 1.32
N ARG A 407 -3.23 -8.45 1.18
CA ARG A 407 -2.95 -7.20 1.90
C ARG A 407 -3.67 -7.17 3.24
N ILE A 408 -3.05 -6.56 4.25
CA ILE A 408 -3.69 -6.34 5.54
C ILE A 408 -4.84 -5.34 5.36
N ALA A 409 -6.08 -5.83 5.47
CA ALA A 409 -7.27 -4.99 5.40
C ALA A 409 -7.65 -4.45 6.77
N ARG A 410 -7.48 -5.26 7.82
CA ARG A 410 -7.82 -4.89 9.19
C ARG A 410 -6.96 -5.63 10.20
N ALA A 411 -6.54 -4.92 11.24
CA ALA A 411 -5.94 -5.51 12.44
C ALA A 411 -6.85 -5.25 13.64
N TYR A 412 -7.06 -6.27 14.46
CA TYR A 412 -8.00 -6.23 15.58
C TYR A 412 -7.28 -6.00 16.91
N PRO A 413 -7.73 -5.02 17.73
CA PRO A 413 -7.14 -4.76 19.04
C PRO A 413 -7.11 -5.99 19.95
N GLU A 414 -8.10 -6.87 19.87
CA GLU A 414 -8.25 -8.07 20.68
C GLU A 414 -7.40 -9.26 20.24
N GLY A 415 -6.78 -9.21 19.06
CA GLY A 415 -5.98 -10.31 18.52
C GLY A 415 -6.60 -10.86 17.26
N GLY A 416 -6.12 -10.35 16.13
CA GLY A 416 -6.50 -10.87 14.83
C GLY A 416 -6.11 -9.97 13.68
N VAL A 417 -6.19 -10.51 12.49
CA VAL A 417 -5.88 -9.80 11.25
C VAL A 417 -6.68 -10.37 10.09
N ASP A 418 -7.20 -9.49 9.25
CA ASP A 418 -7.81 -9.84 7.96
C ASP A 418 -6.84 -9.52 6.84
N LEU A 419 -6.57 -10.52 6.01
CA LEU A 419 -5.81 -10.38 4.78
C LEU A 419 -6.76 -10.52 3.58
N VAL A 420 -6.64 -9.61 2.61
CA VAL A 420 -7.53 -9.56 1.43
C VAL A 420 -6.71 -9.37 0.15
N ASP A 421 -6.98 -10.22 -0.86
CA ASP A 421 -6.53 -10.04 -2.24
C ASP A 421 -7.74 -9.66 -3.08
N ARG A 422 -7.73 -8.42 -3.62
CA ARG A 422 -8.81 -7.89 -4.44
C ARG A 422 -8.45 -8.04 -5.91
N ARG A 423 -9.23 -8.83 -6.61
CA ARG A 423 -9.09 -9.07 -8.05
C ARG A 423 -10.31 -8.52 -8.78
N PHE A 424 -10.15 -8.33 -10.07
CA PHE A 424 -11.26 -7.91 -10.93
C PHE A 424 -12.37 -8.97 -10.99
N ASP A 425 -12.01 -10.26 -10.88
CA ASP A 425 -12.92 -11.40 -10.99
C ASP A 425 -13.46 -11.91 -9.66
N GLY A 426 -13.03 -11.32 -8.53
CA GLY A 426 -13.47 -11.71 -7.19
C GLY A 426 -12.49 -11.29 -6.11
N GLN A 427 -12.71 -11.78 -4.90
CA GLN A 427 -11.82 -11.52 -3.77
C GLN A 427 -11.44 -12.83 -3.07
N ASP A 428 -10.26 -12.81 -2.48
CA ASP A 428 -9.80 -13.85 -1.57
C ASP A 428 -9.54 -13.22 -0.21
N VAL A 429 -9.97 -13.90 0.85
CA VAL A 429 -9.96 -13.36 2.22
C VAL A 429 -9.42 -14.43 3.16
N ILE A 430 -8.51 -14.04 4.05
CA ILE A 430 -8.06 -14.87 5.17
C ILE A 430 -8.21 -14.06 6.44
N SER A 431 -9.14 -14.48 7.30
CA SER A 431 -9.34 -13.90 8.62
C SER A 431 -8.68 -14.80 9.66
N ILE A 432 -7.83 -14.21 10.49
CA ILE A 432 -7.05 -14.89 11.52
C ILE A 432 -7.41 -14.27 12.87
N ALA A 433 -7.84 -15.08 13.83
CA ALA A 433 -8.19 -14.61 15.17
C ALA A 433 -7.71 -15.58 16.25
N LEU A 434 -7.25 -15.04 17.38
CA LEU A 434 -6.99 -15.84 18.57
C LEU A 434 -8.31 -16.08 19.30
N ALA A 435 -8.58 -17.32 19.69
CA ALA A 435 -9.75 -17.64 20.49
C ALA A 435 -9.63 -16.95 21.85
N ALA A 436 -10.53 -16.01 22.13
CA ALA A 436 -10.58 -15.31 23.40
C ALA A 436 -10.86 -16.31 24.53
N LYS A 437 -10.11 -16.20 25.63
CA LYS A 437 -10.35 -16.98 26.85
C LYS A 437 -11.35 -16.23 27.73
N SER A 438 -12.48 -16.84 28.02
CA SER A 438 -13.47 -16.26 28.95
C SER A 438 -13.06 -16.43 30.42
N GLY A 439 -12.12 -17.36 30.68
CA GLY A 439 -11.76 -17.79 32.03
C GLY A 439 -12.64 -18.91 32.58
N ASP A 440 -13.72 -19.26 31.87
CA ASP A 440 -14.52 -20.45 32.14
C ASP A 440 -14.03 -21.60 31.25
N ALA A 441 -13.37 -22.58 31.87
CA ALA A 441 -12.82 -23.75 31.18
C ALA A 441 -13.87 -24.53 30.35
N SER A 442 -15.14 -24.51 30.75
CA SER A 442 -16.20 -25.16 29.99
C SER A 442 -16.53 -24.41 28.70
N GLN A 443 -16.60 -23.08 28.75
CA GLN A 443 -16.82 -22.23 27.58
C GLN A 443 -15.61 -22.24 26.66
N ASP A 444 -14.40 -22.09 27.22
CA ASP A 444 -13.16 -22.14 26.45
C ASP A 444 -13.01 -23.47 25.70
N ARG A 445 -13.46 -24.58 26.32
CA ARG A 445 -13.48 -25.89 25.65
C ARG A 445 -14.48 -25.93 24.48
N LEU A 446 -15.66 -25.35 24.61
CA LEU A 446 -16.66 -25.31 23.53
C LEU A 446 -16.20 -24.45 22.35
N VAL A 447 -15.55 -23.31 22.64
CA VAL A 447 -15.00 -22.42 21.61
C VAL A 447 -13.89 -23.11 20.81
N THR A 448 -13.15 -24.02 21.45
CA THR A 448 -12.02 -24.74 20.86
C THR A 448 -12.37 -26.13 20.31
N ASP A 449 -13.59 -26.61 20.53
CA ASP A 449 -14.07 -27.91 20.02
C ASP A 449 -14.43 -27.82 18.53
N PRO A 450 -13.73 -28.55 17.65
CA PRO A 450 -14.00 -28.51 16.22
C PRO A 450 -15.42 -28.94 15.83
N GLN A 451 -16.05 -29.87 16.57
CA GLN A 451 -17.40 -30.34 16.24
C GLN A 451 -18.46 -29.30 16.58
N GLU A 452 -18.33 -28.63 17.74
CA GLU A 452 -19.21 -27.52 18.11
C GLU A 452 -19.04 -26.34 17.15
N GLN A 453 -17.82 -26.00 16.76
CA GLN A 453 -17.57 -24.98 15.74
C GLN A 453 -18.21 -25.32 14.39
N ARG A 454 -18.09 -26.57 13.94
CA ARG A 454 -18.74 -27.05 12.70
C ARG A 454 -20.26 -26.95 12.79
N LYS A 455 -20.84 -27.38 13.90
CA LYS A 455 -22.28 -27.32 14.14
C LYS A 455 -22.78 -25.87 14.15
N ALA A 456 -22.10 -24.99 14.88
CA ALA A 456 -22.41 -23.57 14.95
C ALA A 456 -22.39 -22.89 13.58
N LEU A 457 -21.39 -23.20 12.73
CA LEU A 457 -21.33 -22.68 11.36
C LEU A 457 -22.50 -23.18 10.49
N ALA A 458 -22.80 -24.47 10.56
CA ALA A 458 -23.92 -25.04 9.80
C ALA A 458 -25.27 -24.43 10.23
N GLU A 459 -25.45 -24.19 11.52
CA GLU A 459 -26.63 -23.49 12.05
C GLU A 459 -26.66 -22.02 11.61
N GLN A 460 -25.53 -21.33 11.65
CA GLN A 460 -25.40 -19.94 11.19
C GLN A 460 -25.77 -19.82 9.70
N TRP A 461 -25.19 -20.65 8.84
CA TRP A 461 -25.49 -20.61 7.40
C TRP A 461 -26.95 -20.93 7.11
N ARG A 462 -27.53 -21.91 7.82
CA ARG A 462 -28.96 -22.23 7.73
C ARG A 462 -29.82 -21.04 8.13
N ALA A 463 -29.48 -20.35 9.23
CA ALA A 463 -30.20 -19.17 9.70
C ALA A 463 -30.09 -17.99 8.71
N GLN A 464 -28.98 -17.89 7.98
CA GLN A 464 -28.78 -16.90 6.91
C GLN A 464 -29.45 -17.29 5.57
N GLY A 465 -30.08 -18.47 5.49
CA GLY A 465 -30.67 -18.96 4.24
C GLY A 465 -29.63 -19.27 3.15
N GLN A 466 -28.37 -19.49 3.50
CA GLN A 466 -27.31 -19.84 2.55
C GLN A 466 -27.42 -21.30 2.14
N GLU A 467 -27.34 -21.56 0.83
CA GLU A 467 -27.21 -22.92 0.30
C GLU A 467 -25.75 -23.36 0.43
N VAL A 468 -25.48 -24.37 1.26
CA VAL A 468 -24.14 -24.84 1.60
C VAL A 468 -23.93 -26.27 1.14
N LEU A 469 -22.83 -26.49 0.42
CA LEU A 469 -22.30 -27.80 0.11
C LEU A 469 -21.14 -28.06 1.07
N MET A 470 -21.36 -28.90 2.07
CA MET A 470 -20.29 -29.32 2.98
C MET A 470 -19.27 -30.19 2.24
N GLY A 471 -18.00 -29.83 2.33
CA GLY A 471 -16.88 -30.63 1.85
C GLY A 471 -16.31 -31.52 2.96
N ASP A 472 -15.06 -31.92 2.78
CA ASP A 472 -14.35 -32.74 3.76
C ASP A 472 -14.18 -31.98 5.08
N SER A 473 -14.16 -32.71 6.19
CA SER A 473 -13.87 -32.13 7.50
C SER A 473 -13.15 -33.15 8.36
N GLY A 474 -12.08 -32.73 9.04
CA GLY A 474 -11.29 -33.64 9.85
C GLY A 474 -9.96 -33.07 10.31
N TRP A 475 -9.26 -33.87 11.11
CA TRP A 475 -7.90 -33.59 11.50
C TRP A 475 -6.95 -33.77 10.31
N LEU A 476 -6.11 -32.77 10.07
CA LEU A 476 -5.04 -32.87 9.08
C LEU A 476 -3.93 -33.79 9.61
N LYS A 477 -3.10 -34.28 8.70
CA LYS A 477 -2.10 -35.32 8.99
C LYS A 477 -1.03 -34.84 9.98
N GLU A 478 -0.77 -35.63 11.01
CA GLU A 478 0.19 -35.29 12.09
C GLU A 478 1.65 -35.24 11.61
N ASP A 479 1.98 -35.91 10.51
CA ASP A 479 3.33 -35.89 9.90
C ASP A 479 3.74 -34.48 9.42
N VAL A 480 2.77 -33.65 9.00
CA VAL A 480 3.01 -32.26 8.58
C VAL A 480 2.92 -31.30 9.77
N TRP A 481 1.93 -31.45 10.65
CA TRP A 481 1.60 -30.46 11.68
C TRP A 481 2.23 -30.74 13.05
N GLY A 482 2.48 -32.01 13.37
CA GLY A 482 3.11 -32.46 14.61
C GLY A 482 4.52 -31.87 14.84
N PRO A 483 5.44 -31.87 13.85
CA PRO A 483 6.75 -31.23 13.97
C PRO A 483 6.68 -29.73 14.27
N LEU A 484 5.56 -29.11 13.91
CA LEU A 484 5.29 -27.70 14.14
C LEU A 484 4.53 -27.43 15.46
N ALA A 485 4.41 -28.43 16.34
CA ALA A 485 3.76 -28.39 17.64
C ALA A 485 2.31 -27.87 17.62
N ARG A 486 1.55 -28.24 16.58
CA ARG A 486 0.16 -27.81 16.40
C ARG A 486 -0.72 -28.94 15.86
N LYS A 487 -1.98 -28.97 16.28
CA LYS A 487 -3.01 -29.86 15.74
C LYS A 487 -4.03 -29.02 14.96
N VAL A 488 -4.34 -29.44 13.73
CA VAL A 488 -5.18 -28.64 12.83
C VAL A 488 -6.40 -29.45 12.41
N TYR A 489 -7.59 -28.92 12.67
CA TYR A 489 -8.85 -29.45 12.16
C TYR A 489 -9.36 -28.52 11.06
N ARG A 490 -9.66 -29.07 9.87
CA ARG A 490 -10.20 -28.32 8.72
C ARG A 490 -11.69 -28.62 8.54
N ILE A 491 -12.46 -27.59 8.21
CA ILE A 491 -13.86 -27.68 7.77
C ILE A 491 -13.94 -27.03 6.40
N GLU A 492 -14.30 -27.82 5.38
CA GLU A 492 -14.48 -27.33 4.01
C GLU A 492 -15.96 -27.13 3.71
N ALA A 493 -16.28 -26.05 3.00
CA ALA A 493 -17.62 -25.77 2.50
C ALA A 493 -17.55 -24.99 1.19
N ALA A 494 -18.58 -25.14 0.35
CA ALA A 494 -18.84 -24.24 -0.75
C ALA A 494 -20.22 -23.60 -0.56
N LEU A 495 -20.24 -22.27 -0.48
CA LEU A 495 -21.44 -21.47 -0.29
C LEU A 495 -21.94 -20.99 -1.64
N LYS A 496 -23.24 -21.06 -1.89
CA LYS A 496 -23.85 -20.37 -3.03
C LYS A 496 -24.29 -18.98 -2.60
N PRO A 497 -23.92 -17.91 -3.33
CA PRO A 497 -24.37 -16.56 -2.98
C PRO A 497 -25.90 -16.50 -2.97
N ALA A 498 -26.49 -15.86 -1.95
CA ALA A 498 -27.93 -15.65 -1.89
C ALA A 498 -28.35 -14.50 -2.81
N GLY A 499 -29.39 -14.70 -3.63
CA GLY A 499 -30.02 -13.66 -4.46
C GLY A 499 -29.36 -13.37 -5.81
N ALA A 500 -29.86 -12.34 -6.50
CA ALA A 500 -29.37 -11.86 -7.80
C ALA A 500 -28.11 -10.99 -7.67
N ALA A 501 -27.20 -11.35 -6.75
CA ALA A 501 -25.91 -10.67 -6.65
C ALA A 501 -25.19 -10.75 -8.01
N PRO A 502 -24.50 -9.67 -8.44
CA PRO A 502 -23.80 -9.67 -9.71
C PRO A 502 -22.90 -10.90 -9.78
N ALA A 503 -23.04 -11.67 -10.85
CA ALA A 503 -22.49 -13.01 -10.97
C ALA A 503 -20.99 -13.02 -10.64
N VAL A 504 -20.66 -13.48 -9.43
CA VAL A 504 -19.30 -13.92 -9.12
C VAL A 504 -18.98 -15.00 -10.16
N ARG A 505 -17.92 -14.80 -10.95
CA ARG A 505 -17.47 -15.79 -11.95
C ARG A 505 -17.07 -17.07 -11.19
N GLY A 506 -18.02 -17.98 -11.01
CA GLY A 506 -17.84 -19.18 -10.19
C GLY A 506 -19.09 -19.71 -9.49
N ASN A 507 -20.19 -18.95 -9.39
CA ASN A 507 -21.45 -19.32 -8.70
C ASN A 507 -21.31 -19.82 -7.24
N ARG A 508 -20.09 -19.85 -6.70
CA ARG A 508 -19.73 -20.46 -5.41
C ARG A 508 -18.61 -19.65 -4.75
N ILE A 509 -18.66 -19.63 -3.43
CA ILE A 509 -17.60 -19.13 -2.56
C ILE A 509 -17.09 -20.34 -1.81
N TYR A 510 -15.84 -20.71 -2.05
CA TYR A 510 -15.18 -21.79 -1.32
C TYR A 510 -14.68 -21.25 0.02
N LEU A 511 -14.95 -21.98 1.08
CA LEU A 511 -14.60 -21.63 2.45
C LEU A 511 -13.87 -22.80 3.11
N ASP A 512 -12.70 -22.52 3.65
CA ASP A 512 -11.94 -23.42 4.51
C ASP A 512 -11.77 -22.77 5.88
N ARG A 513 -12.30 -23.41 6.93
CA ARG A 513 -12.09 -22.98 8.31
C ARG A 513 -11.17 -23.94 9.05
N TYR A 514 -10.19 -23.37 9.74
CA TYR A 514 -9.20 -24.11 10.52
C TYR A 514 -9.35 -23.79 12.00
N ILE A 515 -9.35 -24.83 12.82
CA ILE A 515 -9.15 -24.75 14.26
C ILE A 515 -7.75 -25.29 14.55
N VAL A 516 -6.85 -24.41 14.96
CA VAL A 516 -5.42 -24.73 15.19
C VAL A 516 -5.15 -24.69 16.68
N GLN A 517 -4.87 -25.84 17.27
CA GLN A 517 -4.59 -25.98 18.70
C GLN A 517 -3.07 -26.07 18.91
N PHE A 518 -2.53 -25.19 19.75
CA PHE A 518 -1.11 -25.17 20.11
C PHE A 518 -0.85 -25.85 21.45
N THR A 519 0.38 -26.30 21.68
CA THR A 519 0.82 -26.95 22.93
C THR A 519 0.65 -26.09 24.19
N ARG A 520 0.66 -24.76 24.05
CA ARG A 520 0.52 -23.80 25.15
C ARG A 520 -0.94 -23.48 25.54
N ASN A 521 -1.89 -24.33 25.13
CA ASN A 521 -3.32 -24.15 25.38
C ASN A 521 -3.85 -22.81 24.82
N GLU A 522 -3.45 -22.48 23.60
CA GLU A 522 -4.01 -21.39 22.81
C GLU A 522 -4.58 -21.98 21.52
N THR A 523 -5.62 -21.34 21.00
CA THR A 523 -6.27 -21.76 19.77
C THR A 523 -6.34 -20.60 18.80
N LEU A 524 -5.93 -20.83 17.56
CA LEU A 524 -6.06 -19.92 16.45
C LEU A 524 -7.20 -20.41 15.56
N ILE A 525 -8.09 -19.48 15.21
CA ILE A 525 -9.16 -19.71 14.27
C ILE A 525 -8.78 -18.99 12.99
N VAL A 526 -8.72 -19.73 11.88
CA VAL A 526 -8.47 -19.17 10.56
C VAL A 526 -9.65 -19.47 9.66
N THR A 527 -10.16 -18.45 8.97
CA THR A 527 -11.19 -18.64 7.93
C THR A 527 -10.65 -18.11 6.62
N ALA A 528 -10.47 -19.01 5.65
CA ALA A 528 -10.04 -18.69 4.30
C ALA A 528 -11.25 -18.79 3.35
N MET A 529 -11.51 -17.75 2.57
CA MET A 529 -12.60 -17.69 1.60
C MET A 529 -12.06 -17.27 0.24
N THR A 530 -12.47 -17.97 -0.82
CA THR A 530 -12.08 -17.64 -2.19
C THR A 530 -13.22 -17.86 -3.16
N THR A 531 -13.17 -17.08 -4.23
CA THR A 531 -14.05 -17.21 -5.40
C THR A 531 -13.34 -17.92 -6.57
N ARG A 532 -12.07 -18.31 -6.42
CA ARG A 532 -11.31 -19.02 -7.45
C ARG A 532 -11.80 -20.46 -7.60
N ASP A 533 -11.84 -20.91 -8.83
CA ASP A 533 -11.95 -22.33 -9.18
C ASP A 533 -10.82 -22.67 -10.16
N PRO A 534 -9.87 -23.56 -9.82
CA PRO A 534 -9.79 -24.35 -8.58
C PRO A 534 -9.38 -23.52 -7.34
N HIS A 535 -9.99 -23.84 -6.18
CA HIS A 535 -9.72 -23.17 -4.90
C HIS A 535 -8.51 -23.75 -4.13
N VAL A 536 -8.03 -24.94 -4.50
CA VAL A 536 -6.95 -25.66 -3.82
C VAL A 536 -5.65 -24.83 -3.69
N PRO A 537 -5.17 -24.11 -4.72
CA PRO A 537 -3.96 -23.29 -4.57
C PRO A 537 -4.09 -22.19 -3.50
N PHE A 538 -5.29 -21.64 -3.31
CA PHE A 538 -5.54 -20.66 -2.25
C PHE A 538 -5.62 -21.31 -0.87
N ARG A 539 -6.19 -22.52 -0.78
CA ARG A 539 -6.15 -23.35 0.43
C ARG A 539 -4.72 -23.61 0.87
N ASP A 540 -3.84 -23.99 -0.05
CA ASP A 540 -2.43 -24.25 0.24
C ASP A 540 -1.73 -22.98 0.77
N GLN A 541 -2.06 -21.80 0.25
CA GLN A 541 -1.57 -20.52 0.79
C GLN A 541 -2.05 -20.28 2.23
N ALA A 542 -3.33 -20.53 2.53
CA ALA A 542 -3.85 -20.41 3.89
C ALA A 542 -3.14 -21.38 4.85
N GLU A 543 -2.89 -22.62 4.43
CA GLU A 543 -2.15 -23.59 5.23
C GLU A 543 -0.68 -23.17 5.43
N SER A 544 -0.01 -22.62 4.42
CA SER A 544 1.35 -22.06 4.56
C SER A 544 1.41 -20.87 5.52
N ILE A 545 0.40 -19.97 5.49
CA ILE A 545 0.27 -18.90 6.50
C ILE A 545 0.14 -19.50 7.90
N ILE A 546 -0.73 -20.51 8.08
CA ILE A 546 -0.89 -21.20 9.36
C ILE A 546 0.43 -21.83 9.82
N LYS A 547 1.24 -22.41 8.93
CA LYS A 547 2.55 -22.99 9.26
C LYS A 547 3.55 -21.93 9.73
N SER A 548 3.55 -20.75 9.10
CA SER A 548 4.44 -19.64 9.46
C SER A 548 4.05 -18.95 10.77
N PHE A 549 2.79 -19.07 11.21
CA PHE A 549 2.30 -18.44 12.43
C PHE A 549 3.12 -18.87 13.64
N THR A 550 3.64 -17.87 14.37
CA THR A 550 4.41 -18.04 15.59
C THR A 550 4.02 -16.97 16.58
N PHE A 551 4.05 -17.31 17.87
CA PHE A 551 3.73 -16.38 18.92
C PHE A 551 4.90 -15.47 19.29
N GLY A 552 4.57 -14.27 19.72
CA GLY A 552 5.53 -13.21 19.94
C GLY A 552 5.92 -12.49 18.64
N PRO A 553 6.83 -11.53 18.74
CA PRO A 553 7.33 -10.74 17.62
C PRO A 553 8.31 -11.53 16.73
N SER A 554 8.43 -11.13 15.46
CA SER A 554 9.39 -11.71 14.51
C SER A 554 10.85 -11.41 14.86
N GLU A 555 11.13 -10.19 15.36
CA GLU A 555 12.45 -9.79 15.86
C GLU A 555 12.44 -9.67 17.40
N PRO A 556 13.43 -10.23 18.11
CA PRO A 556 13.61 -9.98 19.53
C PRO A 556 13.85 -8.49 19.78
N ALA A 557 13.38 -7.97 20.92
CA ALA A 557 13.57 -6.56 21.26
C ALA A 557 15.08 -6.24 21.32
N PRO A 558 15.53 -5.08 20.80
CA PRO A 558 16.94 -4.70 20.86
C PRO A 558 17.39 -4.66 22.32
N GLY A 559 18.37 -5.51 22.67
CA GLY A 559 18.90 -5.66 24.04
C GLY A 559 18.36 -6.84 24.84
N ALA A 560 17.38 -7.60 24.31
CA ALA A 560 17.03 -8.90 24.87
C ALA A 560 18.07 -9.93 24.41
N SER A 561 19.12 -10.12 25.21
CA SER A 561 20.03 -11.27 25.05
C SER A 561 19.18 -12.53 24.96
N ALA A 562 19.38 -13.32 23.90
CA ALA A 562 18.75 -14.62 23.77
C ALA A 562 19.04 -15.42 25.05
N SER A 563 18.01 -15.68 25.87
CA SER A 563 18.14 -16.65 26.94
C SER A 563 18.55 -17.96 26.27
N PRO A 564 19.69 -18.57 26.63
CA PRO A 564 20.07 -19.84 26.06
C PRO A 564 18.95 -20.83 26.35
N ASN A 565 18.47 -21.50 25.29
CA ASN A 565 17.50 -22.58 25.41
C ASN A 565 18.02 -23.59 26.44
N GLU A 566 17.44 -23.56 27.63
CA GLU A 566 17.62 -24.57 28.66
C GLU A 566 16.76 -25.78 28.26
N SER A 567 17.31 -26.64 27.40
CA SER A 567 16.81 -28.02 27.22
C SER A 567 17.79 -28.84 26.39
N THR A 568 18.95 -29.11 26.97
CA THR A 568 19.68 -30.33 26.64
C THR A 568 20.25 -30.90 27.93
N GLN A 569 19.37 -31.53 28.73
CA GLN A 569 19.84 -32.45 29.75
C GLN A 569 20.43 -33.67 29.02
N PRO A 570 21.72 -34.00 29.21
CA PRO A 570 22.28 -35.23 28.66
C PRO A 570 21.64 -36.44 29.37
N SER A 571 21.19 -37.41 28.57
CA SER A 571 20.75 -38.71 29.09
C SER A 571 21.88 -39.36 29.89
N PRO A 572 21.58 -40.02 31.03
CA PRO A 572 22.58 -40.81 31.73
C PRO A 572 22.97 -42.02 30.87
N ALA A 573 24.27 -42.25 30.74
CA ALA A 573 24.86 -43.38 30.04
C ALA A 573 24.52 -44.73 30.72
N PRO A 574 24.51 -45.84 29.95
CA PRO A 574 24.02 -47.15 30.38
C PRO A 574 24.80 -47.81 31.52
#